data_AF-A0A1S3QZ70-F1
#
_entry.id   AF-A0A1S3QZ70-F1
#
_cell.length_a   1.000
_cell.length_b   1.000
_cell.length_c   1.000
_cell.angle_alpha   90.00
_cell.angle_beta   90.00
_cell.angle_gamma   90.00
#
_symmetry.space_group_name_H-M   'P 1'
#
loop_
_entity.id
_entity.type
_entity.pdbx_description
1 polymer ?
#
loop_
_entity_poly.entity_id
_entity_poly.type
_entity_poly.pdbx_seq_one_letter_code
_entity_poly.pdbx_strand_id
1 'polypeptide(L)'
;ITEEPQCVMFRAKQISPMGLVQPAAAEVYDYYNPERRCTVFYSAPQKSNMISKICQDNVCSCAEGDCPKKKVTYSKQMEKETRRSFACFSPVANYVYVVKIVNSSDDGVFKHYTTILTKILQT
;
A
#
# COMPACT_ATOMS: atom_id res chain seq x y z
N ILE A 1 16.93 -33.02 20.07
CA ILE A 1 16.90 -32.06 18.95
C ILE A 1 17.30 -30.75 19.57
N THR A 2 18.50 -30.25 19.28
CA THR A 2 18.94 -28.97 19.81
C THR A 2 18.01 -27.89 19.24
N GLU A 3 17.40 -27.07 20.10
CA GLU A 3 16.46 -26.01 19.74
C GLU A 3 17.13 -24.81 19.05
N GLU A 4 18.32 -25.00 18.49
CA GLU A 4 19.09 -23.94 17.86
C GLU A 4 18.68 -23.75 16.40
N PRO A 5 18.50 -22.50 15.94
CA PRO A 5 18.12 -22.22 14.56
C PRO A 5 19.26 -22.61 13.59
N GLN A 6 18.95 -23.48 12.62
CA GLN A 6 19.86 -23.79 11.52
C GLN A 6 19.65 -22.82 10.36
N CYS A 7 20.69 -22.09 9.98
CA CYS A 7 20.65 -21.10 8.91
C CYS A 7 21.37 -21.58 7.65
N VAL A 8 20.70 -21.50 6.49
CA VAL A 8 21.29 -21.76 5.17
C VAL A 8 21.18 -20.48 4.34
N MET A 9 22.28 -20.06 3.70
CA MET A 9 22.34 -18.82 2.92
C MET A 9 22.92 -19.07 1.54
N PHE A 10 22.35 -18.42 0.53
CA PHE A 10 22.83 -18.46 -0.86
C PHE A 10 22.68 -17.08 -1.51
N ARG A 11 23.38 -16.89 -2.63
CA ARG A 11 23.28 -15.67 -3.44
C ARG A 11 22.42 -15.93 -4.66
N ALA A 12 21.55 -14.98 -5.01
CA ALA A 12 20.75 -14.98 -6.23
C ALA A 12 21.07 -13.73 -7.06
N LYS A 13 21.03 -13.85 -8.39
CA LYS A 13 21.24 -12.74 -9.33
C LYS A 13 19.97 -12.47 -10.12
N GLN A 14 19.56 -11.21 -10.20
CA GLN A 14 18.46 -10.79 -11.06
C GLN A 14 18.91 -10.83 -12.52
N ILE A 15 18.22 -11.63 -13.34
CA ILE A 15 18.47 -11.74 -14.80
C ILE A 15 17.63 -10.73 -15.59
N SER A 16 16.37 -10.53 -15.17
CA SER A 16 15.45 -9.58 -15.79
C SER A 16 15.01 -8.50 -14.81
N PRO A 17 15.18 -7.20 -15.14
CA PRO A 17 14.73 -6.11 -14.29
C PRO A 17 13.20 -6.08 -14.20
N MET A 18 12.67 -6.08 -12.97
CA MET A 18 11.25 -5.91 -12.68
C MET A 18 11.06 -4.65 -11.84
N GLY A 19 10.08 -3.80 -12.18
CA GLY A 19 9.84 -2.55 -11.47
C GLY A 19 9.31 -2.75 -10.04
N LEU A 20 8.30 -3.62 -9.89
CA LEU A 20 7.64 -3.89 -8.61
C LEU A 20 7.84 -5.36 -8.21
N VAL A 21 8.88 -5.64 -7.43
CA VAL A 21 9.06 -6.93 -6.75
C VAL A 21 7.98 -7.12 -5.68
N GLN A 22 7.13 -8.13 -5.85
CA GLN A 22 6.15 -8.57 -4.85
C GLN A 22 6.79 -9.55 -3.83
N PRO A 23 6.26 -9.64 -2.61
CA PRO A 23 6.70 -10.63 -1.63
C PRO A 23 6.58 -12.07 -2.16
N ALA A 24 7.50 -12.94 -1.74
CA ALA A 24 7.50 -14.36 -2.08
C ALA A 24 7.30 -15.22 -0.83
N ALA A 25 6.72 -16.40 -1.00
CA ALA A 25 6.57 -17.37 0.07
C ALA A 25 7.78 -18.32 0.12
N ALA A 26 8.27 -18.60 1.33
CA ALA A 26 9.14 -19.72 1.63
C ALA A 26 8.36 -20.71 2.51
N GLU A 27 8.42 -21.98 2.16
CA GLU A 27 7.70 -23.05 2.85
C GLU A 27 8.66 -24.15 3.29
N VAL A 28 8.57 -24.54 4.56
CA VAL A 28 9.25 -25.71 5.12
C VAL A 28 8.17 -26.71 5.49
N TYR A 29 8.30 -27.94 5.03
CA TYR A 29 7.33 -28.99 5.29
C TYR A 29 8.02 -30.32 5.57
N ASP A 30 7.34 -31.19 6.31
CA ASP A 30 7.76 -32.57 6.50
C ASP A 30 7.50 -33.38 5.23
N TYR A 31 8.54 -34.02 4.70
CA TYR A 31 8.46 -34.82 3.48
C TYR A 31 7.47 -35.99 3.60
N TYR A 32 7.38 -36.63 4.78
CA TYR A 32 6.46 -37.75 4.99
C TYR A 32 5.08 -37.32 5.47
N ASN A 33 4.96 -36.11 6.03
CA ASN A 33 3.71 -35.55 6.52
C ASN A 33 3.51 -34.10 6.02
N PRO A 34 3.12 -33.89 4.75
CA PRO A 34 3.02 -32.55 4.14
C PRO A 34 1.99 -31.61 4.79
N GLU A 35 1.10 -32.11 5.64
CA GLU A 35 0.21 -31.28 6.45
C GLU A 35 0.98 -30.47 7.51
N ARG A 36 2.13 -30.98 7.98
CA ARG A 36 3.05 -30.25 8.86
C ARG A 36 3.92 -29.34 8.01
N ARG A 37 3.44 -28.12 7.80
CA ARG A 37 4.12 -27.07 7.03
C ARG A 37 4.15 -25.76 7.80
N CYS A 38 5.16 -24.96 7.53
CA CYS A 38 5.28 -23.58 7.97
C CYS A 38 5.61 -22.72 6.75
N THR A 39 4.79 -21.69 6.51
CA THR A 39 4.97 -20.77 5.38
C THR A 39 5.24 -19.37 5.90
N VAL A 40 6.29 -18.72 5.40
CA VAL A 40 6.66 -17.35 5.72
C VAL A 40 6.80 -16.53 4.44
N PHE A 41 6.39 -15.26 4.49
CA PHE A 41 6.59 -14.34 3.37
C PHE A 41 7.84 -13.48 3.61
N TYR A 42 8.66 -13.35 2.58
CA TYR A 42 9.85 -12.51 2.58
C TYR A 42 9.86 -11.57 1.36
N SER A 43 10.55 -10.45 1.48
CA SER A 43 10.65 -9.46 0.40
C SER A 43 12.06 -8.87 0.30
N ALA A 44 12.27 -7.99 -0.69
CA ALA A 44 13.54 -7.29 -0.86
C ALA A 44 13.84 -6.38 0.36
N PRO A 45 15.12 -6.11 0.70
CA PRO A 45 15.53 -5.46 1.96
C PRO A 45 14.89 -4.09 2.25
N GLN A 46 14.37 -3.41 1.23
CA GLN A 46 13.73 -2.09 1.35
C GLN A 46 12.21 -2.11 1.11
N LYS A 47 11.61 -3.30 0.99
CA LYS A 47 10.16 -3.48 0.79
C LYS A 47 9.55 -4.22 1.97
N SER A 48 8.24 -4.02 2.17
CA SER A 48 7.48 -4.76 3.18
C SER A 48 7.34 -6.22 2.77
N ASN A 49 7.42 -7.13 3.74
CA ASN A 49 7.18 -8.57 3.55
C ASN A 49 5.70 -8.89 3.27
N MET A 50 4.81 -7.90 3.42
CA MET A 50 3.37 -8.02 3.14
C MET A 50 2.92 -6.99 2.11
N ILE A 51 1.98 -7.42 1.26
CA ILE A 51 1.19 -6.55 0.38
C ILE A 51 0.54 -5.45 1.23
N SER A 52 0.72 -4.19 0.84
CA SER A 52 0.05 -3.06 1.49
C SER A 52 -1.45 -3.21 1.33
N LYS A 53 -2.16 -3.42 2.43
CA LYS A 53 -3.61 -3.58 2.47
C LYS A 53 -4.20 -2.66 3.53
N ILE A 54 -5.35 -2.07 3.20
CA ILE A 54 -6.16 -1.31 4.15
C ILE A 54 -7.30 -2.25 4.55
N CYS A 55 -7.33 -2.66 5.82
CA CYS A 55 -8.37 -3.54 6.34
C CYS A 55 -9.26 -2.76 7.30
N GLN A 56 -10.57 -2.91 7.14
CA GLN A 56 -11.58 -2.48 8.09
C GLN A 56 -12.44 -3.69 8.43
N ASP A 57 -12.40 -4.11 9.70
CA ASP A 57 -12.99 -5.35 10.18
C ASP A 57 -12.52 -6.57 9.34
N ASN A 58 -13.44 -7.23 8.64
CA ASN A 58 -13.16 -8.40 7.79
C ASN A 58 -12.96 -8.05 6.30
N VAL A 59 -13.05 -6.77 5.92
CA VAL A 59 -12.91 -6.33 4.52
C VAL A 59 -11.55 -5.69 4.35
N CYS A 60 -10.72 -6.27 3.47
CA CYS A 60 -9.42 -5.73 3.11
C CYS A 60 -9.42 -5.27 1.65
N SER A 61 -8.93 -4.06 1.41
CA SER A 61 -8.66 -3.51 0.08
C SER A 61 -7.15 -3.46 -0.18
N CYS A 62 -6.75 -3.75 -1.42
CA CYS A 62 -5.36 -3.58 -1.85
C CYS A 62 -4.99 -2.09 -1.93
N ALA A 63 -3.78 -1.76 -1.47
CA ALA A 63 -3.22 -0.40 -1.45
C ALA A 63 -1.87 -0.31 -2.17
N GLU A 64 -1.59 -1.19 -3.15
CA GLU A 64 -0.35 -1.20 -3.94
C GLU A 64 -0.29 -0.13 -5.05
N GLY A 65 -1.17 0.87 -5.01
CA GLY A 65 -1.20 1.95 -5.99
C GLY A 65 -0.23 3.10 -5.66
N ASP A 66 -0.02 3.99 -6.64
CA ASP A 66 0.73 5.23 -6.42
C ASP A 66 0.07 6.12 -5.37
N CYS A 67 0.87 6.65 -4.45
CA CYS A 67 0.39 7.60 -3.44
C CYS A 67 -0.06 8.93 -4.06
N PRO A 68 -1.13 9.56 -3.53
CA PRO A 68 -1.59 10.84 -4.01
C PRO A 68 -0.55 11.94 -3.74
N LYS A 69 -0.25 12.75 -4.75
CA LYS A 69 0.65 13.90 -4.63
C LYS A 69 -0.14 15.14 -4.23
N LYS A 70 0.31 15.83 -3.17
CA LYS A 70 -0.26 17.13 -2.77
C LYS A 70 -0.05 18.15 -3.89
N LYS A 71 -1.14 18.61 -4.50
CA LYS A 71 -1.11 19.69 -5.49
C LYS A 71 -1.18 21.05 -4.80
N VAL A 72 -0.54 22.06 -5.40
CA VAL A 72 -0.59 23.44 -4.91
C VAL A 72 -2.00 23.99 -5.15
N THR A 73 -2.58 24.65 -4.14
CA THR A 73 -3.95 25.19 -4.24
C THR A 73 -4.05 26.30 -5.28
N TYR A 74 -3.07 27.18 -5.36
CA TYR A 74 -3.02 28.27 -6.33
C TYR A 74 -1.69 28.19 -7.09
N SER A 75 -1.76 27.85 -8.38
CA SER A 75 -0.63 27.96 -9.29
C SER A 75 -0.97 29.01 -10.34
N LYS A 76 -0.04 29.92 -10.65
CA LYS A 76 -0.22 30.95 -11.68
C LYS A 76 -0.52 30.37 -13.07
N GLN A 77 -0.14 29.12 -13.31
CA GLN A 77 -0.33 28.41 -14.58
C GLN A 77 -1.60 27.55 -14.62
N MET A 78 -2.43 27.56 -13.57
CA MET A 78 -3.62 26.70 -13.53
C MET A 78 -4.81 27.38 -14.20
N GLU A 79 -5.33 26.77 -15.25
CA GLU A 79 -6.53 27.24 -15.94
C GLU A 79 -7.77 27.05 -15.06
N LYS A 80 -8.77 27.91 -15.25
CA LYS A 80 -10.00 27.93 -14.45
C LYS A 80 -10.76 26.59 -14.55
N GLU A 81 -10.75 25.96 -15.72
CA GLU A 81 -11.52 24.73 -15.98
C GLU A 81 -10.79 23.45 -15.56
N THR A 82 -9.48 23.49 -15.25
CA THR A 82 -8.69 22.28 -14.94
C THR A 82 -9.30 21.44 -13.82
N ARG A 83 -9.82 22.08 -12.76
CA ARG A 83 -10.44 21.37 -11.63
C ARG A 83 -11.78 20.73 -12.00
N ARG A 84 -12.59 21.44 -12.79
CA ARG A 84 -13.88 20.94 -13.26
C ARG A 84 -13.68 19.77 -14.22
N SER A 85 -12.69 19.87 -15.10
CA SER A 85 -12.34 18.80 -16.02
C SER A 85 -11.82 17.55 -15.31
N PHE A 86 -10.97 17.73 -14.29
CA PHE A 86 -10.49 16.63 -13.46
C PHE A 86 -11.59 16.03 -12.55
N ALA A 87 -12.65 16.77 -12.20
CA ALA A 87 -13.73 16.22 -11.40
C ALA A 87 -14.76 15.47 -12.28
N CYS A 88 -15.11 16.04 -13.44
CA CYS A 88 -16.23 15.60 -14.25
C CYS A 88 -15.86 14.72 -15.46
N PHE A 89 -14.63 14.82 -16.00
CA PHE A 89 -14.28 14.18 -17.27
C PHE A 89 -13.21 13.10 -17.15
N SER A 90 -11.98 13.44 -16.72
CA SER A 90 -10.90 12.44 -16.62
C SER A 90 -9.75 12.86 -15.71
N PRO A 91 -9.37 12.03 -14.71
CA PRO A 91 -10.16 10.92 -14.14
C PRO A 91 -11.53 11.41 -13.63
N VAL A 92 -12.52 10.53 -13.46
CA VAL A 92 -13.82 10.93 -12.91
C VAL A 92 -13.77 10.79 -11.39
N ALA A 93 -14.04 11.87 -10.66
CA ALA A 93 -14.12 11.82 -9.21
C ALA A 93 -15.49 11.30 -8.78
N ASN A 94 -15.52 10.26 -7.95
CA ASN A 94 -16.78 9.77 -7.37
C ASN A 94 -17.28 10.72 -6.28
N TYR A 95 -16.37 11.22 -5.43
CA TYR A 95 -16.70 12.06 -4.29
C TYR A 95 -15.79 13.30 -4.23
N VAL A 96 -16.33 14.41 -3.75
CA VAL A 96 -15.60 15.67 -3.58
C VAL A 96 -16.01 16.35 -2.28
N TYR A 97 -15.02 16.49 -1.39
CA TYR A 97 -15.20 17.07 -0.06
C TYR A 97 -14.21 18.20 0.22
N VAL A 98 -14.64 19.18 1.00
CA VAL A 98 -13.76 20.13 1.68
C VAL A 98 -13.66 19.68 3.13
N VAL A 99 -12.43 19.43 3.58
CA VAL A 99 -12.15 18.86 4.90
C VAL A 99 -11.16 19.72 5.68
N LYS A 100 -11.29 19.72 7.00
CA LYS A 100 -10.31 20.25 7.94
C LYS A 100 -9.63 19.09 8.66
N ILE A 101 -8.31 19.00 8.56
CA ILE A 101 -7.53 17.97 9.26
C ILE A 101 -7.45 18.35 10.73
N VAL A 102 -7.80 17.41 11.62
CA VAL A 102 -7.78 17.60 13.08
C VAL A 102 -6.55 16.93 13.68
N ASN A 103 -6.31 15.68 13.31
CA ASN A 103 -5.22 14.89 13.83
C ASN A 103 -4.62 13.98 12.74
N SER A 104 -3.40 13.53 12.96
CA SER A 104 -2.73 12.54 12.14
C SER A 104 -2.11 11.45 13.01
N SER A 105 -2.33 10.19 12.67
CA SER A 105 -1.68 9.04 13.28
C SER A 105 -0.89 8.25 12.24
N ASP A 106 0.16 7.56 12.68
CA ASP A 106 1.05 6.76 11.86
C ASP A 106 1.16 5.36 12.48
N ASP A 107 0.90 4.33 11.70
CA ASP A 107 0.96 2.93 12.13
C ASP A 107 2.22 2.20 11.61
N GLY A 108 3.18 2.95 11.06
CA GLY A 108 4.43 2.45 10.48
C GLY A 108 4.33 2.08 9.00
N VAL A 109 3.11 1.93 8.46
CA VAL A 109 2.86 1.59 7.04
C VAL A 109 2.03 2.67 6.34
N PHE A 110 1.03 3.21 7.03
CA PHE A 110 0.07 4.20 6.56
C PHE A 110 0.00 5.41 7.51
N LYS A 111 -0.30 6.57 6.91
CA LYS A 111 -0.63 7.80 7.63
C LYS A 111 -2.13 8.03 7.58
N HIS A 112 -2.77 7.99 8.73
CA HIS A 112 -4.20 8.21 8.89
C HIS A 112 -4.45 9.66 9.26
N TYR A 113 -5.38 10.31 8.57
CA TYR A 113 -5.78 11.68 8.85
C TYR A 113 -7.21 11.71 9.36
N THR A 114 -7.40 12.10 10.61
CA THR A 114 -8.73 12.37 11.16
C THR A 114 -9.17 13.74 10.68
N THR A 115 -10.28 13.81 9.96
CA THR A 115 -10.76 15.04 9.33
C THR A 115 -12.21 15.33 9.66
N ILE A 116 -12.56 16.62 9.71
CA ILE A 116 -13.94 17.11 9.82
C ILE A 116 -14.37 17.62 8.45
N LEU A 117 -15.50 17.13 7.94
CA LEU A 117 -16.14 17.62 6.72
C LEU A 117 -16.68 19.04 6.96
N THR A 118 -16.19 20.03 6.19
CA THR A 118 -16.70 21.40 6.25
C THR A 118 -17.72 21.68 5.16
N LYS A 119 -17.52 21.10 3.97
CA LYS A 119 -18.47 21.22 2.85
C LYS A 119 -18.46 19.96 2.00
N ILE A 120 -19.64 19.50 1.64
CA ILE A 120 -19.86 18.40 0.69
C ILE A 120 -20.16 19.04 -0.67
N LEU A 121 -19.39 18.67 -1.70
CA LEU A 121 -19.59 19.16 -3.06
C LEU A 121 -20.22 18.09 -3.97
N GLN A 122 -19.83 16.83 -3.80
CA GLN A 122 -20.34 15.68 -4.53
C GLN A 122 -20.15 14.40 -3.71
N THR A 123 -21.13 13.50 -3.77
CA THR A 123 -21.15 12.18 -3.13
C THR A 123 -21.34 11.08 -4.16
#